data_AF-A0A7E5VNK0-F1
#
_entry.id   AF-A0A7E5VNK0-F1
#
_cell.length_a   1.000
_cell.length_b   1.000
_cell.length_c   1.000
_cell.angle_alpha   90.00
_cell.angle_beta   90.00
_cell.angle_gamma   90.00
#
_symmetry.space_group_name_H-M   'P 1'
#
loop_
_entity.id
_entity.type
_entity.pdbx_description
1 polymer ?
#
loop_
_entity_poly.entity_id
_entity_poly.type
_entity_poly.pdbx_seq_one_letter_code
_entity_poly.pdbx_strand_id
1 'polypeptide(L)'
;MAAKSKGPPAKAKDPLPDGDIDLKMFDPESKDPLTSQRGICLEKDCSVRVFFLALRECTQRVTAKKKFTKETCEPEVIELMEALDKCVADKAFVKLS
;
A
#
# COMPACT_ATOMS: atom_id res chain seq x y z
N MET A 1 39.36 3.73 19.23
CA MET A 1 38.14 2.88 19.31
C MET A 1 37.01 3.79 19.78
N ALA A 2 35.86 3.99 19.13
CA ALA A 2 35.23 3.37 17.97
C ALA A 2 34.45 4.48 17.21
N ALA A 3 34.52 4.47 15.88
CA ALA A 3 33.66 5.30 15.05
C ALA A 3 32.25 4.68 15.02
N LYS A 4 31.25 5.39 15.56
CA LYS A 4 29.84 4.99 15.39
C LYS A 4 29.43 5.29 13.95
N SER A 5 29.31 4.22 13.18
CA SER A 5 28.79 4.13 11.83
C SER A 5 27.41 4.78 11.72
N LYS A 6 27.32 5.80 10.87
CA LYS A 6 26.04 6.30 10.33
C LYS A 6 25.36 5.14 9.60
N GLY A 7 24.17 4.76 10.06
CA GLY A 7 23.32 3.82 9.34
C GLY A 7 23.01 4.37 7.95
N PRO A 8 22.99 3.54 6.89
CA PRO A 8 22.66 4.01 5.57
C PRO A 8 21.21 4.50 5.52
N PRO A 9 20.89 5.52 4.72
CA PRO A 9 19.52 5.95 4.51
C PRO A 9 18.71 4.80 3.92
N ALA A 10 17.50 4.57 4.47
CA ALA A 10 16.52 3.69 3.87
C ALA A 10 16.21 4.22 2.46
N LYS A 11 16.83 3.61 1.45
CA LYS A 11 16.45 3.85 0.06
C LYS A 11 15.07 3.22 -0.12
N ALA A 12 14.06 4.05 -0.36
CA ALA A 12 12.86 3.60 -1.05
C ALA A 12 13.33 2.97 -2.36
N LYS A 13 13.31 1.64 -2.42
CA LYS A 13 13.54 0.90 -3.65
C LYS A 13 12.29 1.10 -4.47
N ASP A 14 12.43 1.71 -5.64
CA ASP A 14 11.40 1.64 -6.67
C ASP A 14 11.03 0.16 -6.91
N PRO A 15 9.77 -0.26 -6.80
CA PRO A 15 9.38 -1.57 -7.28
C PRO A 15 8.49 -1.41 -8.51
N LEU A 16 8.96 -1.88 -9.65
CA LEU A 16 8.26 -2.84 -10.52
C LEU A 16 9.22 -3.15 -11.67
N PRO A 17 9.77 -4.38 -11.71
CA PRO A 17 9.16 -5.40 -12.56
C PRO A 17 9.23 -6.83 -11.99
N ASP A 18 8.19 -7.61 -12.33
CA ASP A 18 8.13 -9.08 -12.38
C ASP A 18 8.73 -9.88 -11.21
N GLY A 19 7.88 -10.18 -10.22
CA GLY A 19 8.14 -11.21 -9.20
C GLY A 19 7.96 -10.65 -7.79
N ASP A 20 6.93 -11.13 -7.09
CA ASP A 20 6.50 -10.70 -5.75
C ASP A 20 5.95 -9.27 -5.71
N ILE A 21 4.67 -9.15 -6.09
CA ILE A 21 3.89 -7.95 -5.81
C ILE A 21 3.65 -7.93 -4.30
N ASP A 22 4.52 -7.21 -3.61
CA ASP A 22 4.52 -7.09 -2.17
C ASP A 22 3.15 -6.56 -1.73
N LEU A 23 2.40 -7.39 -1.00
CA LEU A 23 1.10 -7.04 -0.40
C LEU A 23 1.22 -5.91 0.63
N LYS A 24 2.42 -5.36 0.86
CA LYS A 24 2.68 -4.32 1.86
C LYS A 24 2.53 -2.91 1.30
N MET A 25 1.34 -2.57 0.81
CA MET A 25 1.00 -1.15 0.60
C MET A 25 0.97 -0.38 1.93
N PHE A 26 0.57 -1.06 3.00
CA PHE A 26 0.57 -0.55 4.37
C PHE A 26 1.18 -1.60 5.29
N ASP A 27 2.10 -1.18 6.15
CA ASP A 27 2.76 -2.05 7.11
C ASP A 27 1.86 -2.26 8.35
N PRO A 28 1.33 -3.48 8.60
CA PRO A 28 0.49 -3.76 9.77
C PRO A 28 1.24 -3.58 11.10
N GLU A 29 2.58 -3.64 11.08
CA GLU A 29 3.44 -3.47 12.27
C GLU A 29 3.92 -2.02 12.45
N SER A 30 3.44 -1.08 11.61
CA SER A 30 3.82 0.33 11.71
C SER A 30 3.49 0.94 13.06
N LYS A 31 4.35 1.85 13.53
CA LYS A 31 4.10 2.66 14.73
C LYS A 31 3.01 3.71 14.52
N ASP A 32 2.73 4.09 13.27
CA ASP A 32 1.62 4.95 12.93
C ASP A 32 0.30 4.15 13.01
N PRO A 33 -0.64 4.50 13.92
CA PRO A 33 -1.86 3.74 14.10
C PRO A 33 -2.69 3.60 12.83
N LEU A 34 -2.74 4.63 12.00
CA LEU A 34 -3.50 4.62 10.75
C LEU A 34 -2.89 3.62 9.74
N THR A 35 -1.58 3.69 9.53
CA THR A 35 -0.83 2.77 8.65
C THR A 35 -0.95 1.33 9.12
N SER A 36 -0.79 1.08 10.43
CA SER A 36 -0.97 -0.27 11.01
C SER A 36 -2.38 -0.81 10.77
N GLN A 37 -3.42 -0.01 11.03
CA GLN A 37 -4.80 -0.45 10.82
C GLN A 37 -5.12 -0.68 9.34
N ARG A 38 -4.61 0.16 8.43
CA ARG A 38 -4.75 -0.04 6.99
C ARG A 38 -4.07 -1.33 6.52
N GLY A 39 -2.87 -1.64 7.03
CA GLY A 39 -2.17 -2.91 6.77
C GLY A 39 -2.97 -4.12 7.25
N ILE A 40 -3.51 -4.05 8.48
CA ILE A 40 -4.35 -5.11 9.04
C ILE A 40 -5.62 -5.32 8.21
N CYS A 41 -6.28 -4.24 7.77
CA CYS A 41 -7.45 -4.30 6.90
C CYS A 41 -7.13 -4.94 5.55
N LEU A 42 -6.00 -4.57 4.95
CA LEU A 42 -5.57 -5.12 3.66
C LEU A 42 -5.27 -6.63 3.74
N GLU A 43 -4.72 -7.10 4.87
CA GLU A 43 -4.38 -8.51 5.08
C GLU A 43 -5.59 -9.38 5.46
N LYS A 44 -6.46 -8.85 6.34
CA LYS A 44 -7.49 -9.66 7.01
C LYS A 44 -8.90 -9.47 6.44
N ASP A 45 -9.16 -8.35 5.76
CA ASP A 45 -10.47 -8.06 5.21
C ASP A 45 -10.54 -8.42 3.72
N CYS A 46 -11.22 -9.52 3.42
CA CYS A 46 -11.44 -9.98 2.05
C CYS A 46 -12.17 -8.93 1.20
N SER A 47 -13.02 -8.09 1.79
CA SER A 47 -13.75 -7.03 1.08
C SER A 47 -12.86 -5.85 0.68
N VAL A 48 -11.75 -5.63 1.39
CA VAL A 48 -10.74 -4.63 1.02
C VAL A 48 -9.76 -5.21 -0.01
N ARG A 49 -9.40 -6.49 0.14
CA ARG A 49 -8.43 -7.18 -0.71
C ARG A 49 -8.82 -7.18 -2.20
N VAL A 50 -10.11 -7.23 -2.54
CA VAL A 50 -10.56 -7.20 -3.93
C VAL A 50 -10.17 -5.91 -4.66
N PHE A 51 -10.26 -4.77 -3.97
CA PHE A 51 -9.89 -3.46 -4.55
C PHE A 51 -8.38 -3.33 -4.75
N PHE A 52 -7.58 -3.93 -3.87
CA PHE A 52 -6.13 -4.00 -4.05
C PHE A 52 -5.73 -4.83 -5.27
N LEU A 53 -6.42 -5.95 -5.51
CA LEU A 53 -6.20 -6.76 -6.70
C LEU A 53 -6.59 -6.01 -7.99
N ALA A 54 -7.68 -5.23 -7.96
CA ALA A 54 -8.08 -4.38 -9.08
C ALA A 54 -7.03 -3.30 -9.40
N LEU A 55 -6.54 -2.59 -8.37
CA LEU A 55 -5.47 -1.60 -8.52
C LEU A 55 -4.19 -2.24 -9.09
N ARG A 56 -3.84 -3.42 -8.61
CA ARG A 56 -2.71 -4.20 -9.12
C ARG A 56 -2.87 -4.51 -10.61
N GLU A 57 -4.04 -5.01 -11.02
CA GLU A 57 -4.32 -5.34 -12.42
C GLU A 57 -4.25 -4.10 -13.32
N CYS A 58 -4.84 -2.99 -12.88
CA CYS A 58 -4.73 -1.72 -13.60
C CYS A 58 -3.27 -1.27 -13.73
N THR A 59 -2.51 -1.33 -12.63
CA THR A 59 -1.09 -0.93 -12.62
C THR A 59 -0.30 -1.76 -13.62
N GLN A 60 -0.50 -3.09 -13.63
CA GLN A 60 0.13 -3.98 -14.58
C GLN A 60 -0.22 -3.61 -16.04
N ARG A 61 -1.49 -3.31 -16.32
CA ARG A 61 -1.93 -2.90 -17.66
C ARG A 61 -1.31 -1.58 -18.11
N VAL A 62 -1.29 -0.58 -17.23
CA VAL A 62 -0.72 0.74 -17.52
C VAL A 62 0.80 0.64 -17.73
N THR A 63 1.51 -0.08 -16.85
CA THR A 63 2.97 -0.26 -16.94
C THR A 63 3.39 -1.11 -18.15
N ALA A 64 2.60 -2.13 -18.52
CA ALA A 64 2.88 -2.95 -19.69
C ALA A 64 2.73 -2.18 -21.02
N LYS A 65 1.86 -1.16 -21.06
CA LYS A 65 1.63 -0.35 -22.26
C LYS A 65 2.73 0.71 -22.43
N LYS A 66 3.85 0.30 -23.04
CA LYS A 66 5.08 1.13 -23.18
C LYS A 66 4.97 2.44 -23.98
N LYS A 67 3.88 2.75 -24.70
CA LYS A 67 3.90 3.92 -25.62
C LYS A 67 2.69 4.87 -25.68
N PHE A 68 1.43 4.46 -25.60
CA PHE A 68 0.30 5.41 -25.77
C PHE A 68 -1.00 4.92 -25.12
N THR A 69 -1.12 5.02 -23.80
CA THR A 69 -2.39 4.74 -23.11
C THR A 69 -2.82 5.96 -22.30
N LYS A 70 -4.08 6.39 -22.46
CA LYS A 70 -4.72 7.41 -21.60
C LYS A 70 -5.32 6.80 -20.33
N GLU A 71 -5.21 5.49 -20.18
CA GLU A 71 -5.68 4.75 -19.02
C GLU A 71 -4.92 5.21 -17.77
N THR A 72 -5.67 5.51 -16.72
CA THR A 72 -5.19 5.77 -15.37
C THR A 72 -5.80 4.76 -14.41
N CYS A 73 -5.18 4.58 -13.25
CA CYS A 73 -5.70 3.73 -12.17
C CYS A 73 -6.31 4.54 -11.02
N GLU A 74 -6.67 5.79 -11.29
CA GLU A 74 -7.26 6.68 -10.30
C GLU A 74 -8.56 6.11 -9.70
N PRO A 75 -9.50 5.52 -10.48
CA PRO A 75 -10.69 4.91 -9.92
C PRO A 75 -10.36 3.80 -8.91
N GLU A 76 -9.45 2.90 -9.27
CA GLU A 76 -9.05 1.77 -8.42
C GLU A 76 -8.31 2.24 -7.15
N VAL A 77 -7.56 3.34 -7.23
CA VAL A 77 -6.97 3.98 -6.04
C VAL A 77 -8.05 4.52 -5.13
N ILE A 78 -9.04 5.25 -5.66
CA ILE A 78 -10.14 5.82 -4.86
C ILE A 78 -10.93 4.70 -4.19
N GLU A 79 -11.33 3.66 -4.93
CA GLU A 79 -12.10 2.54 -4.38
C GLU A 79 -11.35 1.80 -3.27
N LEU A 80 -10.05 1.55 -3.44
CA LEU A 80 -9.21 0.93 -2.41
C LEU A 80 -9.12 1.82 -1.17
N MET A 81 -8.88 3.11 -1.34
CA MET A 81 -8.77 4.06 -0.22
C MET A 81 -10.10 4.18 0.54
N GLU A 82 -11.23 4.24 -0.16
CA GLU A 82 -12.56 4.22 0.48
C GLU A 82 -12.82 2.94 1.26
N ALA A 83 -12.46 1.77 0.71
CA ALA A 83 -12.63 0.50 1.40
C ALA A 83 -11.76 0.41 2.66
N LEU A 84 -10.50 0.88 2.57
CA LEU A 84 -9.59 0.97 3.71
C LEU A 84 -10.13 1.92 4.79
N ASP A 85 -10.56 3.12 4.41
CA ASP A 85 -11.08 4.13 5.34
C ASP A 85 -12.35 3.64 6.04
N LYS A 86 -13.26 2.95 5.33
CA LYS A 86 -14.41 2.26 5.94
C LYS A 86 -13.97 1.18 6.93
N CYS A 87 -12.95 0.38 6.60
CA CYS A 87 -12.47 -0.69 7.48
C CYS A 87 -11.76 -0.17 8.75
N VAL A 88 -11.11 1.00 8.67
CA VAL A 88 -10.37 1.60 9.81
C VAL A 88 -11.15 2.66 10.58
N ALA A 89 -12.32 3.09 10.10
CA ALA A 89 -13.13 4.16 10.69
C ALA A 89 -13.28 4.03 12.22
N ASP A 90 -13.60 2.83 12.70
CA ASP A 90 -13.83 2.55 14.12
C ASP A 90 -12.56 2.10 14.88
N LYS A 91 -11.41 2.02 14.21
CA LYS A 91 -10.18 1.41 14.75
C LYS A 91 -9.00 2.37 14.86
N ALA A 92 -8.83 3.26 13.88
CA ALA A 92 -7.63 4.09 13.76
C ALA A 92 -7.54 5.16 14.86
N PHE A 93 -8.68 5.73 15.27
CA PHE A 93 -8.70 6.84 16.23
C PHE A 93 -8.78 6.41 17.69
N VAL A 94 -9.06 5.12 17.98
CA VAL A 94 -9.11 4.59 19.35
C VAL A 94 -7.76 4.72 20.07
N LYS A 95 -6.66 4.73 19.31
CA LYS A 95 -5.28 4.82 19.84
C LYS A 95 -4.70 6.24 19.77
N LEU A 96 -5.48 7.22 19.31
CA LEU A 96 -5.11 8.63 19.26
C LEU A 96 -5.74 9.35 20.46
N SER A 97 -5.27 9.01 21.66
CA SER A 97 -5.72 9.56 22.95
C SER A 97 -4.55 10.07 23.76
#